data_AF-A0A9W7HZD5-F1
#
_entry.id   AF-A0A9W7HZD5-F1
#
_cell.length_a   1.000
_cell.length_b   1.000
_cell.length_c   1.000
_cell.angle_alpha   90.00
_cell.angle_beta   90.00
_cell.angle_gamma   90.00
#
_symmetry.space_group_name_H-M   'P 1'
#
loop_
_entity.id
_entity.type
_entity.pdbx_description
1 polymer ?
#
loop_
_entity_poly.entity_id
_entity_poly.type
_entity_poly.pdbx_seq_one_letter_code
_entity_poly.pdbx_strand_id
1 'polypeptide(L)'
;MACSGVLKTLIRSSYLGSTTRNFSLVSNQISNHTAKWMQDTSKKSPMELINEVPPIKVEGRIVACEGDNDPALGHPIEFICLDLKEPAVCKYCGLRYVQDHHH
;
A
#
# COMPACT_ATOMS: atom_id res chain seq x y z
N MET A 1 -59.11 -27.01 -3.61
CA MET A 1 -59.16 -25.53 -3.80
C MET A 1 -59.46 -24.93 -2.44
N ALA A 2 -58.67 -24.09 -1.80
CA ALA A 2 -57.51 -23.29 -2.21
C ALA A 2 -56.45 -23.31 -1.10
N CYS A 3 -55.17 -23.34 -1.49
CA CYS A 3 -54.03 -23.31 -0.58
C CYS A 3 -53.84 -21.93 0.04
N SER A 4 -53.61 -21.91 1.35
CA SER A 4 -53.23 -20.75 2.16
C SER A 4 -51.94 -20.12 1.64
N GLY A 5 -52.03 -18.86 1.17
CA GLY A 5 -50.91 -18.07 0.69
C GLY A 5 -50.23 -17.32 1.83
N VAL A 6 -49.08 -17.79 2.27
CA VAL A 6 -48.19 -17.07 3.19
C VAL A 6 -47.44 -15.99 2.42
N LEU A 7 -47.77 -14.72 2.66
CA LEU A 7 -47.07 -13.55 2.11
C LEU A 7 -45.62 -13.51 2.64
N LYS A 8 -44.65 -13.86 1.79
CA LYS A 8 -43.22 -13.64 2.07
C LYS A 8 -42.87 -12.20 1.67
N THR A 9 -42.70 -11.32 2.65
CA THR A 9 -42.07 -10.01 2.50
C THR A 9 -40.61 -10.20 2.07
N LEU A 10 -40.30 -9.92 0.81
CA LEU A 10 -38.93 -9.87 0.32
C LEU A 10 -38.35 -8.48 0.65
N ILE A 11 -37.55 -8.41 1.72
CA ILE A 11 -36.65 -7.28 1.95
C ILE A 11 -35.57 -7.32 0.86
N ARG A 12 -35.70 -6.42 -0.12
CA ARG A 12 -34.67 -6.14 -1.14
C ARG A 12 -33.46 -5.51 -0.43
N SER A 13 -32.52 -6.33 0.01
CA SER A 13 -31.22 -5.88 0.50
C SER A 13 -30.45 -5.29 -0.68
N SER A 14 -30.35 -3.97 -0.74
CA SER A 14 -29.40 -3.28 -1.60
C SER A 14 -27.99 -3.61 -1.11
N TYR A 15 -27.33 -4.57 -1.76
CA TYR A 15 -25.90 -4.80 -1.62
C TYR A 15 -25.12 -3.64 -2.25
N LEU A 16 -25.12 -2.50 -1.56
CA LEU A 16 -24.06 -1.51 -1.64
C LEU A 16 -23.15 -1.79 -0.46
N GLY A 17 -22.20 -2.71 -0.68
CA GLY A 17 -21.03 -2.85 0.19
C GLY A 17 -20.14 -1.63 0.01
N SER A 18 -20.58 -0.49 0.55
CA SER A 18 -19.75 0.70 0.69
C SER A 18 -18.75 0.39 1.80
N THR A 19 -17.65 -0.28 1.42
CA THR A 19 -16.49 -0.46 2.28
C THR A 19 -15.78 0.90 2.36
N THR A 20 -16.39 1.84 3.08
CA THR A 20 -15.68 3.00 3.63
C THR A 20 -14.70 2.45 4.64
N ARG A 21 -13.50 2.07 4.18
CA ARG A 21 -12.35 1.90 5.06
C ARG A 21 -12.13 3.28 5.67
N ASN A 22 -12.63 3.48 6.90
CA ASN A 22 -12.36 4.65 7.71
C ASN A 22 -10.84 4.75 7.91
N PHE A 23 -10.18 5.45 7.00
CA PHE A 23 -8.72 5.64 6.97
C PHE A 23 -8.23 6.44 8.19
N SER A 24 -9.12 7.16 8.89
CA SER A 24 -8.76 8.07 9.98
C SER A 24 -8.35 7.39 11.29
N LEU A 25 -8.70 6.11 11.51
CA LEU A 25 -8.37 5.40 12.76
C LEU A 25 -7.00 4.67 12.72
N VAL A 26 -6.35 4.57 11.56
CA VAL A 26 -5.09 3.82 11.42
C VAL A 26 -3.85 4.70 11.63
N SER A 27 -3.96 6.03 11.52
CA SER A 27 -2.80 6.93 11.67
C SER A 27 -2.10 6.79 13.03
N ASN A 28 -2.83 6.59 14.13
CA ASN A 28 -2.24 6.42 15.46
C ASN A 28 -1.56 5.06 15.68
N GLN A 29 -1.79 4.05 14.82
CA GLN A 29 -1.16 2.74 14.94
C GLN A 29 0.19 2.66 14.21
N ILE A 30 0.42 3.55 13.23
CA ILE A 30 1.63 3.50 12.37
C ILE A 30 2.86 4.05 13.12
N SER A 31 2.72 5.08 13.97
CA SER A 31 3.84 5.56 14.81
C SER A 31 4.21 4.59 15.94
N ASN A 32 3.38 3.59 16.20
CA ASN A 32 3.56 2.62 17.28
C ASN A 32 4.35 1.37 16.87
N HIS A 33 4.67 1.17 15.60
CA HIS A 33 5.42 -0.03 15.20
C HIS A 33 6.88 0.03 15.66
N THR A 34 7.63 1.07 15.27
CA THR A 34 9.06 1.19 15.58
C THR A 34 9.32 1.31 17.08
N ALA A 35 8.47 2.04 17.80
CA ALA A 35 8.58 2.23 19.25
C ALA A 35 8.48 0.92 20.06
N LYS A 36 7.93 -0.17 19.49
CA LYS A 36 7.84 -1.48 20.17
C LYS A 36 9.18 -2.19 20.29
N TRP A 37 10.12 -1.94 19.36
CA TRP A 37 11.37 -2.70 19.27
C TRP A 37 12.63 -1.84 19.28
N MET A 38 12.54 -0.57 18.84
CA MET A 38 13.68 0.35 18.84
C MET A 38 13.75 1.10 20.17
N GLN A 39 14.72 0.71 21.01
CA GLN A 39 14.93 1.32 22.33
C GLN A 39 15.76 2.62 22.26
N ASP A 40 16.70 2.68 21.32
CA ASP A 40 17.52 3.87 21.09
C ASP A 40 16.77 4.86 20.20
N THR A 41 16.32 5.96 20.80
CA THR A 41 15.60 7.05 20.13
C THR A 41 16.52 8.20 19.70
N SER A 42 17.84 8.08 19.92
CA SER A 42 18.79 9.11 19.49
C SER A 42 19.03 9.11 17.97
N LYS A 43 18.78 7.97 17.33
CA LYS A 43 18.90 7.78 15.87
C LYS A 43 17.52 7.80 15.23
N LYS A 44 17.47 8.26 13.99
CA LYS A 44 16.26 8.18 13.16
C LYS A 44 15.85 6.72 12.97
N SER A 45 14.57 6.45 13.04
CA SER A 45 14.00 5.14 12.76
C SER A 45 14.16 4.77 11.27
N PRO A 46 14.17 3.48 10.92
CA PRO A 46 14.18 3.07 9.52
C PRO A 46 13.02 3.64 8.70
N MET A 47 11.84 3.80 9.32
CA MET A 47 10.67 4.40 8.68
C MET A 47 10.90 5.89 8.37
N GLU A 48 11.59 6.63 9.24
CA GLU A 48 11.96 8.02 8.97
C GLU A 48 13.01 8.10 7.86
N LEU A 49 14.05 7.26 7.92
CA LEU A 49 15.13 7.24 6.92
C LEU A 49 14.61 6.99 5.51
N ILE A 50 13.71 6.02 5.32
CA ILE A 50 13.17 5.73 3.98
C ILE A 50 12.22 6.84 3.48
N ASN A 51 11.52 7.53 4.40
CA ASN A 51 10.66 8.64 4.03
C ASN A 51 11.45 9.87 3.56
N GLU A 52 12.71 10.02 3.99
CA GLU A 52 13.62 11.07 3.51
C GLU A 52 14.12 10.82 2.08
N VAL A 53 14.15 9.55 1.62
CA VAL A 53 14.58 9.21 0.26
C VAL A 53 13.50 9.61 -0.75
N PRO A 54 13.79 10.50 -1.73
CA PRO A 54 12.78 10.96 -2.69
C PRO A 54 12.33 9.82 -3.63
N PRO A 55 11.10 9.88 -4.16
CA PRO A 55 10.66 8.94 -5.19
C PRO A 55 11.53 9.01 -6.45
N ILE A 56 11.90 7.84 -6.96
CA ILE A 56 12.70 7.65 -8.18
C ILE A 56 11.77 7.76 -9.38
N LYS A 57 12.10 8.68 -10.30
CA LYS A 57 11.40 8.82 -11.57
C LYS A 57 11.95 7.84 -12.58
N VAL A 58 11.05 7.13 -13.27
CA VAL A 58 11.42 6.23 -14.37
C VAL A 58 10.49 6.46 -15.55
N GLU A 59 10.99 6.29 -16.77
CA GLU A 59 10.18 6.48 -17.98
C GLU A 59 9.23 5.30 -18.24
N GLY A 60 9.67 4.10 -17.83
CA GLY A 60 8.94 2.85 -18.04
C GLY A 60 7.68 2.72 -17.17
N ARG A 61 6.70 1.97 -17.69
CA ARG A 61 5.47 1.61 -16.97
C ARG A 61 5.70 0.59 -15.85
N ILE A 62 6.76 -0.22 -15.98
CA ILE A 62 7.15 -1.25 -15.02
C ILE A 62 8.62 -1.04 -14.65
N VAL A 63 8.93 -1.11 -13.36
CA VAL A 63 10.30 -1.07 -12.83
C VAL A 63 10.65 -2.40 -12.18
N ALA A 64 11.90 -2.83 -12.35
CA ALA A 64 12.47 -3.96 -11.62
C ALA A 64 13.31 -3.40 -10.46
N CYS A 65 12.90 -3.66 -9.22
CA CYS A 65 13.65 -3.29 -8.04
C CYS A 65 14.46 -4.50 -7.56
N GLU A 66 15.79 -4.38 -7.59
CA GLU A 66 16.72 -5.43 -7.15
C GLU A 66 17.25 -5.16 -5.73
N GLY A 67 17.08 -3.94 -5.21
CA GLY A 67 17.47 -3.54 -3.85
C GLY A 67 18.89 -3.00 -3.72
N ASP A 68 19.82 -3.46 -4.55
CA ASP A 68 21.21 -2.97 -4.64
C ASP A 68 21.70 -3.01 -6.10
N ASN A 69 22.89 -2.51 -6.38
CA ASN A 69 23.54 -2.66 -7.69
C ASN A 69 24.03 -4.09 -7.92
N ASP A 70 24.32 -4.82 -6.84
CA ASP A 70 24.57 -6.25 -6.90
C ASP A 70 23.27 -7.02 -6.58
N PRO A 71 22.68 -7.73 -7.56
CA PRO A 71 21.45 -8.51 -7.35
C PRO A 71 21.58 -9.57 -6.25
N ALA A 72 22.80 -10.01 -5.91
CA ALA A 72 23.03 -11.01 -4.86
C ALA A 72 22.97 -10.42 -3.44
N LEU A 73 23.15 -9.11 -3.28
CA LEU A 73 23.10 -8.42 -1.98
C LEU A 73 21.76 -7.74 -1.71
N GLY A 74 20.91 -7.65 -2.73
CA GLY A 74 19.59 -7.06 -2.64
C GLY A 74 18.51 -8.03 -2.16
N HIS A 75 17.28 -7.73 -2.56
CA HIS A 75 16.11 -8.56 -2.29
C HIS A 75 15.66 -9.26 -3.58
N PRO A 76 14.76 -10.27 -3.52
CA PRO A 76 14.19 -10.85 -4.73
C PRO A 76 13.63 -9.76 -5.64
N ILE A 77 13.87 -9.89 -6.94
CA ILE A 77 13.48 -8.87 -7.93
C ILE A 77 11.97 -8.66 -7.85
N GLU A 78 11.57 -7.42 -7.55
CA GLU A 78 10.16 -7.03 -7.54
C GLU A 78 9.85 -6.19 -8.78
N PHE A 79 8.94 -6.69 -9.60
CA PHE A 79 8.38 -5.94 -10.73
C PHE A 79 7.18 -5.12 -10.26
N ILE A 80 7.29 -3.80 -10.37
CA ILE A 80 6.31 -2.85 -9.82
C ILE A 80 5.66 -2.07 -10.97
N CYS A 81 4.32 -2.02 -10.98
CA CYS A 81 3.55 -1.27 -11.97
C CYS A 81 3.36 0.19 -11.53
N LEU A 82 3.58 1.13 -12.44
CA LEU A 82 3.59 2.58 -12.18
C LEU A 82 2.45 3.34 -12.89
N ASP A 83 1.39 2.63 -13.26
CA ASP A 83 0.21 3.23 -13.91
C ASP A 83 -0.56 4.22 -13.04
N LEU A 84 -0.41 4.10 -11.72
CA LEU A 84 -1.07 4.97 -10.78
C LEU A 84 -0.26 6.25 -10.62
N LYS A 85 -0.97 7.37 -10.46
CA LYS A 85 -0.34 8.68 -10.21
C LYS A 85 0.40 8.74 -8.87
N GLU A 86 0.02 7.90 -7.91
CA GLU A 86 0.67 7.81 -6.60
C GLU A 86 1.98 7.02 -6.70
N PRO A 87 3.04 7.40 -5.94
CA PRO A 87 4.29 6.65 -5.92
C PRO A 87 4.07 5.19 -5.48
N ALA A 88 4.50 4.25 -6.31
CA ALA A 88 4.48 2.84 -5.96
C ALA A 88 5.69 2.49 -5.09
N VAL A 89 5.47 1.71 -4.04
CA VAL A 89 6.49 1.36 -3.04
C VAL A 89 6.97 -0.07 -3.27
N CYS A 90 8.29 -0.28 -3.33
CA CYS A 90 8.87 -1.62 -3.24
C CYS A 90 8.64 -2.20 -1.84
N LYS A 91 8.10 -3.41 -1.75
CA LYS A 91 7.72 -4.03 -0.48
C LYS A 91 8.92 -4.45 0.37
N TYR A 92 10.08 -4.61 -0.26
CA TYR A 92 11.29 -5.07 0.42
C TYR A 92 12.13 -3.90 0.93
N CYS A 93 12.59 -3.02 0.04
CA CYS A 93 13.47 -1.90 0.42
C CYS A 93 12.72 -0.61 0.78
N GLY A 94 11.42 -0.50 0.45
CA GLY A 94 10.62 0.70 0.69
C GLY A 94 10.89 1.86 -0.28
N LEU A 95 11.74 1.67 -1.29
CA LEU A 95 11.97 2.68 -2.34
C LEU A 95 10.66 2.98 -3.08
N ARG A 96 10.50 4.25 -3.43
CA ARG A 96 9.30 4.77 -4.11
C ARG A 96 9.62 5.05 -5.56
N TYR A 97 8.73 4.66 -6.45
CA TYR A 97 8.87 4.85 -7.89
C TYR A 97 7.66 5.59 -8.45
N VAL A 98 7.91 6.49 -9.39
CA VAL A 98 6.88 7.22 -10.14
C VAL A 98 7.20 7.17 -11.62
N GLN A 99 6.18 7.07 -12.47
CA GLN A 99 6.37 7.20 -13.90
C GLN A 99 6.55 8.68 -14.27
N ASP A 100 7.59 9.01 -15.04
CA ASP A 100 7.75 10.34 -15.59
C ASP A 100 6.84 10.51 -16.82
N HIS A 101 5.70 11.17 -16.63
CA HIS A 101 4.79 11.47 -17.72
C HIS A 101 5.28 12.71 -18.46
N HIS A 102 6.07 12.50 -19.50
CA HIS A 102 6.38 13.56 -20.47
C HIS A 102 5.08 13.97 -21.19
N HIS A 103 4.61 15.18 -20.89
CA HIS A 103 3.55 15.86 -21.62
C HIS A 103 4.14 16.72 -22.74
#